data_AF-L1QQJ0-F1
#
_entry.id   AF-L1QQJ0-F1
#
_cell.length_a   1.000
_cell.length_b   1.000
_cell.length_c   1.000
_cell.angle_alpha   90.00
_cell.angle_beta   90.00
_cell.angle_gamma   90.00
#
_symmetry.space_group_name_H-M   'P 1'
#
loop_
_entity.id
_entity.type
_entity.pdbx_description
1 polymer ?
#
loop_
_entity_poly.entity_id
_entity_poly.type
_entity_poly.pdbx_seq_one_letter_code
_entity_poly.pdbx_strand_id
1 'polypeptide(L)'
;MMGLKKIISIMLILTTSILISCTKMEKNEEAMLDLFDVLKGRTLAKEYLLNISKGDITSANELCDNELISNNVNLSEGVSKLASFQLDETISGNDFSYFIFNVIRDSNVEPKSDLENYIIRVNRAGDKYTISSVKATSKRELYTKNKALRIIGEKGGKSSLVISLNNIPKDTYLRNNKVMLYKEKVPNDNFGKVVLGFTGQKVAIQQLMKKMHIFVWYI
;
A
#
# COMPACT_ATOMS: atom_id res chain seq x y z
N MET A 1 69.37 -45.60 16.89
CA MET A 1 69.18 -44.46 15.95
C MET A 1 67.86 -44.66 15.23
N MET A 2 66.84 -43.87 15.55
CA MET A 2 65.52 -43.97 14.92
C MET A 2 65.56 -43.22 13.57
N GLY A 3 65.22 -43.89 12.47
CA GLY A 3 65.35 -43.32 11.13
C GLY A 3 64.46 -42.08 10.91
N LEU A 4 64.94 -41.13 10.11
CA LEU A 4 64.30 -39.84 9.83
C LEU A 4 62.79 -39.96 9.47
N LYS A 5 62.40 -41.05 8.80
CA LYS A 5 60.99 -41.36 8.47
C LYS A 5 60.10 -41.64 9.70
N LYS A 6 60.64 -42.27 10.76
CA LYS A 6 59.92 -42.49 12.02
C LYS A 6 59.77 -41.19 12.83
N ILE A 7 60.74 -40.29 12.74
CA ILE A 7 60.70 -38.99 13.43
C ILE A 7 59.63 -38.09 12.79
N ILE A 8 59.56 -38.05 11.46
CA ILE A 8 58.54 -37.29 10.72
C ILE A 8 57.13 -37.83 10.99
N SER A 9 56.97 -39.16 11.05
CA SER A 9 55.68 -39.80 11.35
C SER A 9 55.17 -39.49 12.77
N ILE A 10 56.07 -39.37 13.76
CA ILE A 10 55.70 -39.04 15.15
C ILE A 10 55.34 -37.56 15.27
N MET A 11 56.08 -36.67 14.58
CA MET A 11 55.75 -35.24 14.50
C MET A 11 54.38 -34.99 13.87
N LEU A 12 54.01 -35.73 12.82
CA LEU A 12 52.72 -35.57 12.15
C LEU A 12 51.53 -35.96 13.05
N ILE A 13 51.66 -37.04 13.83
CA ILE A 13 50.63 -37.50 14.77
C ILE A 13 50.49 -36.53 15.96
N LEU A 14 51.59 -35.90 16.40
CA LEU A 14 51.57 -34.93 17.50
C LEU A 14 50.89 -33.60 17.11
N THR A 15 50.92 -33.22 15.83
CA THR A 15 50.23 -32.00 15.35
C THR A 15 48.72 -32.15 15.25
N THR A 16 48.19 -33.37 15.08
CA THR A 16 46.73 -33.60 15.01
C THR A 16 46.04 -33.53 16.37
N SER A 17 46.77 -33.67 17.48
CA SER A 17 46.22 -33.64 18.84
C SER A 17 46.10 -32.23 19.45
N ILE A 18 46.70 -31.21 18.83
CA ILE A 18 46.69 -29.82 19.33
C ILE A 18 45.47 -29.03 18.80
N LEU A 19 44.75 -29.56 17.80
CA LEU A 19 43.56 -28.89 17.22
C LEU A 19 42.24 -29.19 17.94
N ILE A 20 42.26 -29.91 19.06
CA ILE A 20 41.10 -30.10 19.95
C ILE A 20 41.31 -29.27 21.23
N SER A 21 41.69 -28.00 21.09
CA SER A 21 41.46 -27.03 22.15
C SER A 21 40.07 -26.45 21.92
N CYS A 22 39.07 -27.13 22.50
CA CYS A 22 37.75 -26.56 22.67
C CYS A 22 37.89 -25.47 23.73
N THR A 23 38.32 -24.27 23.33
CA THR A 23 38.10 -23.10 24.17
C THR A 23 36.59 -23.03 24.34
N LYS A 24 36.10 -23.20 25.58
CA LYS A 24 34.81 -22.62 25.94
C LYS A 24 34.96 -21.15 25.61
N MET A 25 34.52 -20.75 24.42
CA MET A 25 34.10 -19.38 24.21
C MET A 25 33.03 -19.20 25.26
N GLU A 26 33.34 -18.43 26.30
CA GLU A 26 32.28 -17.71 26.97
C GLU A 26 31.51 -17.08 25.82
N LYS A 27 30.27 -17.54 25.62
CA LYS A 27 29.30 -16.72 24.94
C LYS A 27 29.29 -15.44 25.77
N ASN A 28 30.08 -14.46 25.37
CA ASN A 28 29.54 -13.13 25.30
C ASN A 28 28.27 -13.35 24.49
N GLU A 29 27.15 -13.46 25.20
CA GLU A 29 25.89 -13.02 24.66
C GLU A 29 26.19 -11.61 24.21
N GLU A 30 26.61 -11.46 22.95
CA GLU A 30 26.42 -10.22 22.23
C GLU A 30 24.95 -9.92 22.48
N ALA A 31 24.70 -8.96 23.37
CA ALA A 31 23.37 -8.62 23.79
C ALA A 31 22.57 -8.43 22.50
N MET A 32 21.67 -9.37 22.21
CA MET A 32 20.89 -9.34 20.99
C MET A 32 20.17 -8.00 21.04
N LEU A 33 20.59 -7.08 20.16
CA LEU A 33 20.10 -5.72 20.14
C LEU A 33 18.59 -5.81 19.99
N ASP A 34 17.88 -5.55 21.09
CA ASP A 34 16.43 -5.62 21.16
C ASP A 34 15.88 -4.42 20.38
N LEU A 35 15.81 -4.57 19.06
CA LEU A 35 15.41 -3.54 18.11
C LEU A 35 13.98 -3.78 17.64
N PHE A 36 13.31 -2.71 17.25
CA PHE A 36 11.98 -2.76 16.65
C PHE A 36 11.92 -3.76 15.49
N ASP A 37 11.00 -4.73 15.56
CA ASP A 37 10.71 -5.66 14.47
C ASP A 37 9.82 -4.97 13.45
N VAL A 38 10.45 -4.51 12.35
CA VAL A 38 9.79 -3.81 11.26
C VAL A 38 8.68 -4.66 10.61
N LEU A 39 8.80 -5.98 10.60
CA LEU A 39 7.79 -6.86 10.01
C LEU A 39 6.54 -6.95 10.88
N LYS A 40 6.70 -7.04 12.21
CA LYS A 40 5.57 -6.96 13.15
C LYS A 40 4.84 -5.63 13.02
N GLY A 41 5.58 -4.52 13.05
CA GLY A 41 5.00 -3.19 12.89
C GLY A 41 4.26 -3.00 11.56
N ARG A 42 4.86 -3.48 10.46
CA ARG A 42 4.23 -3.41 9.12
C ARG A 42 2.95 -4.23 9.06
N THR A 43 2.95 -5.41 9.67
CA THR A 43 1.79 -6.31 9.69
C THR A 43 0.64 -5.64 10.43
N LEU A 44 0.91 -5.06 11.60
CA LEU A 44 -0.08 -4.31 12.38
C LEU A 44 -0.67 -3.13 11.58
N ALA A 45 0.18 -2.33 10.92
CA ALA A 45 -0.28 -1.20 10.12
C ALA A 45 -1.15 -1.62 8.92
N LYS A 46 -0.81 -2.75 8.26
CA LYS A 46 -1.63 -3.31 7.18
C LYS A 46 -2.96 -3.87 7.68
N GLU A 47 -2.96 -4.52 8.83
CA GLU A 47 -4.17 -5.08 9.45
C GLU A 47 -5.16 -3.97 9.81
N TYR A 48 -4.66 -2.85 10.35
CA TYR A 48 -5.47 -1.65 10.57
C TYR A 48 -6.16 -1.17 9.29
N LEU A 49 -5.40 -0.94 8.20
CA LEU A 49 -5.97 -0.49 6.93
C LEU A 49 -6.95 -1.50 6.33
N LEU A 50 -6.70 -2.80 6.52
CA LEU A 50 -7.59 -3.87 6.08
C LEU A 50 -8.92 -3.84 6.85
N ASN A 51 -8.90 -3.66 8.18
CA ASN A 51 -10.11 -3.54 8.98
C ASN A 51 -10.91 -2.30 8.57
N ILE A 52 -10.24 -1.16 8.37
CA ILE A 52 -10.87 0.06 7.83
C ILE A 52 -11.50 -0.19 6.45
N SER A 53 -10.83 -0.90 5.54
CA SER A 53 -11.37 -1.22 4.21
C SER A 53 -12.64 -2.07 4.24
N LYS A 54 -12.78 -2.91 5.26
CA LYS A 54 -13.95 -3.77 5.48
C LYS A 54 -15.09 -3.05 6.22
N GLY A 55 -14.84 -1.85 6.73
CA GLY A 55 -15.74 -1.13 7.63
C GLY A 55 -15.75 -1.67 9.06
N ASP A 56 -14.76 -2.49 9.44
CA ASP A 56 -14.62 -3.03 10.79
C ASP A 56 -13.84 -2.04 11.67
N ILE A 57 -14.52 -1.00 12.10
CA ILE A 57 -13.92 0.08 12.89
C ILE A 57 -13.54 -0.41 14.29
N THR A 58 -14.29 -1.36 14.85
CA THR A 58 -14.01 -1.94 16.17
C THR A 58 -12.66 -2.64 16.16
N SER A 59 -12.43 -3.59 15.25
CA SER A 59 -11.16 -4.29 15.16
C SER A 59 -10.01 -3.39 14.68
N ALA A 60 -10.29 -2.32 13.94
CA ALA A 60 -9.26 -1.31 13.65
C ALA A 60 -8.82 -0.57 14.92
N ASN A 61 -9.77 -0.17 15.77
CA ASN A 61 -9.49 0.55 17.01
C ASN A 61 -8.73 -0.31 18.04
N GLU A 62 -8.97 -1.62 18.09
CA GLU A 62 -8.25 -2.55 18.99
C GLU A 62 -6.73 -2.57 18.77
N LEU A 63 -6.26 -2.17 17.58
CA LEU A 63 -4.83 -2.10 17.23
C LEU A 63 -4.19 -0.77 17.66
N CYS A 64 -5.00 0.22 18.03
CA CYS A 64 -4.57 1.56 18.42
C CYS A 64 -4.32 1.65 19.92
N ASP A 65 -3.47 2.57 20.35
CA ASP A 65 -3.43 2.96 21.75
C ASP A 65 -4.67 3.76 22.17
N ASN A 66 -4.96 3.75 23.47
CA ASN A 66 -6.17 4.38 24.02
C ASN A 66 -6.16 5.91 23.87
N GLU A 67 -4.97 6.52 23.81
CA GLU A 67 -4.83 7.97 23.64
C GLU A 67 -5.25 8.39 22.22
N LEU A 68 -4.90 7.61 21.20
CA LEU A 68 -5.35 7.85 19.83
C LEU A 68 -6.87 7.72 19.70
N ILE A 69 -7.46 6.71 20.35
CA ILE A 69 -8.91 6.46 20.30
C ILE A 69 -9.69 7.56 21.02
N SER A 70 -9.24 7.98 22.20
CA SER A 70 -9.95 8.98 23.02
C SER A 70 -9.95 10.38 22.39
N ASN A 71 -8.95 10.70 21.58
CA ASN A 71 -8.86 11.94 20.83
C ASN A 71 -9.61 11.90 19.48
N ASN A 72 -10.24 10.77 19.13
CA ASN A 72 -10.92 10.63 17.86
C ASN A 72 -12.27 11.37 17.86
N VAL A 73 -12.59 12.03 16.75
CA VAL A 73 -13.87 12.72 16.54
C VAL A 73 -14.72 11.86 15.61
N ASN A 74 -15.91 11.47 16.08
CA ASN A 74 -16.87 10.76 15.24
C ASN A 74 -17.44 11.72 14.19
N LEU A 75 -17.01 11.55 12.95
CA LEU A 75 -17.52 12.25 11.78
C LEU A 75 -18.41 11.32 10.94
N SER A 76 -19.21 11.88 10.04
CA SER A 76 -19.97 11.08 9.08
C SER A 76 -19.04 10.32 8.14
N GLU A 77 -19.47 9.17 7.64
CA GLU A 77 -18.64 8.23 6.85
C GLU A 77 -18.25 8.77 5.44
N GLY A 78 -18.71 9.96 5.07
CA GLY A 78 -18.54 10.50 3.72
C GLY A 78 -19.16 9.60 2.65
N VAL A 79 -18.73 9.79 1.39
CA VAL A 79 -19.22 8.99 0.24
C VAL A 79 -18.18 8.03 -0.32
N SER A 80 -16.90 8.15 0.10
CA SER A 80 -15.78 7.35 -0.41
C SER A 80 -15.17 6.46 0.68
N LYS A 81 -15.00 5.17 0.36
CA LYS A 81 -14.46 4.14 1.25
C LYS A 81 -13.04 3.79 0.85
N LEU A 82 -12.25 3.32 1.82
CA LEU A 82 -10.92 2.80 1.54
C LEU A 82 -11.04 1.53 0.69
N ALA A 83 -10.62 1.61 -0.57
CA ALA A 83 -10.75 0.51 -1.52
C ALA A 83 -9.47 -0.32 -1.61
N SER A 84 -8.31 0.33 -1.56
CA SER A 84 -7.01 -0.36 -1.60
C SER A 84 -5.88 0.52 -1.06
N PHE A 85 -4.75 -0.09 -0.74
CA PHE A 85 -3.56 0.60 -0.24
C PHE A 85 -2.28 -0.11 -0.69
N GLN A 86 -1.20 0.66 -0.79
CA GLN A 86 0.14 0.17 -1.11
C GLN A 86 1.15 0.85 -0.19
N LEU A 87 2.05 0.05 0.42
CA LEU A 87 3.16 0.59 1.19
C LEU A 87 4.12 1.29 0.23
N ASP A 88 4.42 2.55 0.53
CA ASP A 88 5.34 3.41 -0.22
C ASP A 88 6.71 3.43 0.46
N GLU A 89 6.73 3.80 1.74
CA GLU A 89 7.97 4.00 2.50
C GLU A 89 7.85 3.47 3.93
N THR A 90 8.99 3.11 4.52
CA THR A 90 9.12 2.77 5.95
C THR A 90 10.28 3.57 6.53
N ILE A 91 10.01 4.29 7.61
CA ILE A 91 11.02 5.05 8.36
C ILE A 91 11.12 4.45 9.76
N SER A 92 12.24 3.81 10.07
CA SER A 92 12.44 3.09 11.34
C SER A 92 13.20 3.92 12.37
N GLY A 93 12.69 3.92 13.60
CA GLY A 93 13.39 4.35 14.80
C GLY A 93 13.81 3.15 15.65
N ASN A 94 14.28 3.41 16.87
CA ASN A 94 14.75 2.35 17.78
C ASN A 94 13.59 1.51 18.33
N ASP A 95 12.51 2.16 18.75
CA ASP A 95 11.33 1.59 19.41
C ASP A 95 10.02 1.92 18.68
N PHE A 96 10.10 2.49 17.48
CA PHE A 96 8.95 2.78 16.64
C PHE A 96 9.29 2.65 15.15
N SER A 97 8.28 2.63 14.31
CA SER A 97 8.42 2.87 12.86
C SER A 97 7.23 3.63 12.31
N TYR A 98 7.48 4.47 11.32
CA TYR A 98 6.45 5.06 10.46
C TYR A 98 6.30 4.23 9.20
N PHE A 99 5.06 3.89 8.87
CA PHE A 99 4.69 3.21 7.63
C PHE A 99 3.84 4.17 6.80
N ILE A 100 4.35 4.52 5.62
CA ILE A 100 3.72 5.49 4.72
C ILE A 100 3.04 4.71 3.61
N PHE A 101 1.73 4.89 3.46
CA PHE A 101 0.91 4.20 2.48
C PHE A 101 0.30 5.18 1.49
N ASN A 102 0.32 4.80 0.21
CA ASN A 102 -0.59 5.35 -0.78
C ASN A 102 -1.92 4.63 -0.68
N VAL A 103 -2.99 5.38 -0.44
CA VAL A 103 -4.35 4.87 -0.18
C VAL A 103 -5.27 5.36 -1.28
N ILE A 104 -6.04 4.44 -1.86
CA ILE A 104 -7.10 4.77 -2.81
C ILE A 104 -8.43 4.64 -2.11
N ARG A 105 -9.19 5.73 -2.13
CA ARG A 105 -10.62 5.73 -1.80
C ARG A 105 -11.44 5.80 -3.08
N ASP A 106 -12.57 5.12 -3.09
CA ASP A 106 -13.53 5.19 -4.19
C ASP A 106 -14.96 5.25 -3.67
N SER A 107 -15.88 5.63 -4.55
CA SER A 107 -17.30 5.66 -4.24
C SER A 107 -18.08 4.68 -5.11
N ASN A 108 -19.10 4.07 -4.51
CA ASN A 108 -20.06 3.25 -5.21
C ASN A 108 -21.35 4.03 -5.59
N VAL A 109 -21.50 5.27 -5.10
CA VAL A 109 -22.68 6.10 -5.36
C VAL A 109 -22.43 7.17 -6.41
N GLU A 110 -21.17 7.58 -6.59
CA GLU A 110 -20.78 8.53 -7.63
C GLU A 110 -19.42 8.17 -8.26
N PRO A 111 -19.14 8.61 -9.50
CA PRO A 111 -17.83 8.45 -10.12
C PRO A 111 -16.78 9.36 -9.46
N LYS A 112 -16.24 8.90 -8.34
CA LYS A 112 -15.23 9.58 -7.54
C LYS A 112 -14.13 8.63 -7.09
N SER A 113 -12.89 9.12 -7.08
CA SER A 113 -11.76 8.43 -6.44
C SER A 113 -10.76 9.43 -5.88
N ASP A 114 -10.23 9.12 -4.71
CA ASP A 114 -9.23 9.92 -4.01
C ASP A 114 -7.94 9.11 -3.88
N LEU A 115 -6.80 9.76 -4.12
CA LEU A 115 -5.48 9.28 -3.74
C LEU A 115 -5.02 10.06 -2.53
N GLU A 116 -4.72 9.34 -1.46
CA GLU A 116 -4.31 9.88 -0.17
C GLU A 116 -2.99 9.24 0.28
N ASN A 117 -2.27 9.94 1.14
CA ASN A 117 -1.12 9.42 1.84
C ASN A 117 -1.46 9.22 3.31
N TYR A 118 -1.25 8.01 3.82
CA TYR A 118 -1.46 7.66 5.22
C TYR A 118 -0.11 7.40 5.88
N ILE A 119 0.20 8.15 6.93
CA ILE A 119 1.38 7.96 7.77
C ILE A 119 0.91 7.32 9.06
N ILE A 120 1.27 6.05 9.26
CA ILE A 120 0.90 5.25 10.44
C ILE A 120 2.15 5.07 11.30
N ARG A 121 2.12 5.54 12.54
CA ARG A 121 3.18 5.30 13.53
C ARG A 121 2.83 4.09 14.38
N VAL A 122 3.73 3.12 14.42
CA VAL A 122 3.64 1.97 15.33
C VAL A 122 4.75 2.09 16.37
N ASN A 123 4.39 2.01 17.65
CA ASN A 123 5.33 1.97 18.76
C ASN A 123 5.46 0.54 19.29
N ARG A 124 6.59 0.27 19.93
CA ARG A 124 6.86 -0.97 20.63
C ARG A 124 7.16 -0.68 22.11
N ALA A 125 6.50 -1.43 22.99
CA ALA A 125 6.80 -1.47 24.41
C ALA A 125 6.98 -2.94 24.83
N GLY A 126 8.25 -3.36 25.01
CA GLY A 126 8.59 -4.78 25.13
C GLY A 126 8.15 -5.57 23.89
N ASP A 127 7.36 -6.62 24.08
CA ASP A 127 6.84 -7.43 22.97
C ASP A 127 5.56 -6.88 22.32
N LYS A 128 4.95 -5.83 22.91
CA LYS A 128 3.67 -5.28 22.44
C LYS A 128 3.88 -4.19 21.41
N TYR A 129 3.14 -4.26 20.31
CA TYR A 129 3.09 -3.25 19.25
C TYR A 129 1.71 -2.59 19.24
N THR A 130 1.66 -1.27 19.11
CA THR A 130 0.40 -0.50 19.03
C THR A 130 0.53 0.65 18.04
N ILE A 131 -0.56 0.99 17.37
CA ILE A 131 -0.65 2.18 16.53
C ILE A 131 -0.86 3.40 17.43
N SER A 132 0.05 4.36 17.37
CA SER A 132 0.00 5.58 18.18
C SER A 132 -0.36 6.84 17.41
N SER A 133 -0.32 6.78 16.08
CA SER A 133 -0.72 7.89 15.25
C SER A 133 -1.12 7.42 13.87
N VAL A 134 -2.19 8.01 13.33
CA VAL A 134 -2.59 7.90 11.92
C VAL A 134 -2.81 9.31 11.40
N LYS A 135 -2.07 9.69 10.36
CA LYS A 135 -2.23 10.98 9.68
C LYS A 135 -2.55 10.73 8.22
N ALA A 136 -3.62 11.33 7.72
CA ALA A 136 -4.03 11.25 6.32
C ALA A 136 -3.80 12.60 5.63
N THR A 137 -3.36 12.57 4.37
CA THR A 137 -3.22 13.78 3.54
C THR A 137 -3.69 13.50 2.12
N SER A 138 -4.61 14.31 1.61
CA SER A 138 -5.10 14.18 0.23
C SER A 138 -4.02 14.60 -0.77
N LYS A 139 -3.79 13.76 -1.78
CA LYS A 139 -2.82 14.01 -2.85
C LYS A 139 -3.48 14.36 -4.17
N ARG A 140 -4.52 13.61 -4.54
CA ARG A 140 -5.33 13.89 -5.73
C ARG A 140 -6.78 13.48 -5.51
N GLU A 141 -7.69 14.22 -6.13
CA GLU A 141 -9.11 13.89 -6.17
C GLU A 141 -9.57 13.86 -7.63
N LEU A 142 -10.25 12.78 -8.00
CA LEU A 142 -10.88 12.56 -9.28
C LEU A 142 -12.40 12.65 -9.08
N TYR A 143 -13.05 13.54 -9.83
CA TYR A 143 -14.46 13.85 -9.65
C TYR A 143 -15.13 14.23 -10.97
N THR A 144 -16.46 14.24 -10.99
CA THR A 144 -17.23 14.62 -12.18
C THR A 144 -17.73 16.06 -12.09
N LYS A 145 -17.73 16.75 -13.24
CA LYS A 145 -18.33 18.08 -13.42
C LYS A 145 -18.77 18.24 -14.87
N ASN A 146 -20.04 18.58 -15.12
CA ASN A 146 -20.59 18.85 -16.46
C ASN A 146 -20.28 17.76 -17.51
N LYS A 147 -20.55 16.48 -17.19
CA LYS A 147 -20.23 15.30 -18.03
C LYS A 147 -18.73 15.13 -18.37
N ALA A 148 -17.85 15.78 -17.61
CA ALA A 148 -16.42 15.61 -17.67
C ALA A 148 -15.87 15.02 -16.38
N LEU A 149 -14.88 14.15 -16.52
CA LEU A 149 -14.06 13.67 -15.43
C LEU A 149 -12.87 14.61 -15.28
N ARG A 150 -12.64 15.09 -14.06
CA ARG A 150 -11.61 16.07 -13.74
C ARG A 150 -10.77 15.58 -12.58
N ILE A 151 -9.51 16.00 -12.56
CA ILE A 151 -8.59 15.70 -11.47
C ILE A 151 -8.04 17.00 -10.88
N ILE A 152 -7.94 17.06 -9.56
CA ILE A 152 -7.30 18.14 -8.81
C ILE A 152 -6.21 17.56 -7.91
N GLY A 153 -5.13 18.31 -7.71
CA GLY A 153 -4.01 17.90 -6.85
C GLY A 153 -3.99 18.60 -5.49
N GLU A 154 -3.06 18.17 -4.63
CA GLU A 154 -2.86 18.59 -3.24
C GLU A 154 -2.91 20.10 -2.98
N LYS A 155 -2.34 20.93 -3.88
CA LYS A 155 -2.28 22.39 -3.69
C LYS A 155 -3.62 23.11 -3.92
N GLY A 156 -4.65 22.41 -4.39
CA GLY A 156 -5.93 23.01 -4.76
C GLY A 156 -5.82 24.02 -5.92
N GLY A 157 -6.95 24.56 -6.36
CA GLY A 157 -7.01 25.61 -7.38
C GLY A 157 -7.42 25.13 -8.77
N LYS A 158 -6.47 24.71 -9.61
CA LYS A 158 -6.74 24.33 -11.02
C LYS A 158 -6.93 22.82 -11.16
N SER A 159 -8.13 22.41 -11.57
CA SER A 159 -8.39 21.04 -11.99
C SER A 159 -8.08 20.83 -13.47
N SER A 160 -7.53 19.67 -13.80
CA SER A 160 -7.27 19.23 -15.17
C SER A 160 -8.43 18.40 -15.71
N LEU A 161 -8.73 18.53 -17.00
CA LEU A 161 -9.69 17.67 -17.69
C LEU A 161 -9.01 16.32 -17.97
N VAL A 162 -9.63 15.22 -17.54
CA VAL A 162 -9.18 13.85 -17.89
C VAL A 162 -9.87 13.42 -19.18
N ILE A 163 -11.20 13.44 -19.19
CA ILE A 163 -12.02 13.10 -20.37
C ILE A 163 -13.38 13.80 -20.27
N SER A 164 -13.99 14.12 -21.42
CA SER A 164 -15.37 14.63 -21.51
C SER A 164 -16.22 13.73 -22.38
N LEU A 165 -17.39 13.32 -21.87
CA LEU A 165 -18.37 12.55 -22.65
C LEU A 165 -18.96 13.38 -23.80
N ASN A 166 -18.84 14.71 -23.77
CA ASN A 166 -19.30 15.59 -24.85
C ASN A 166 -18.46 15.48 -26.12
N ASN A 167 -17.21 15.02 -26.00
CA ASN A 167 -16.26 14.93 -27.10
C ASN A 167 -16.08 13.50 -27.62
N ILE A 168 -16.92 12.55 -27.17
CA ILE A 168 -16.89 11.16 -27.63
C ILE A 168 -17.81 11.02 -28.86
N PRO A 169 -17.42 10.22 -29.89
CA PRO A 169 -18.30 9.91 -31.02
C PRO A 169 -19.68 9.41 -30.56
N LYS A 170 -20.75 9.78 -31.28
CA LYS A 170 -22.12 9.35 -30.93
C LYS A 170 -22.45 7.94 -31.40
N ASP A 171 -21.79 7.49 -32.45
CA ASP A 171 -21.96 6.18 -33.07
C ASP A 171 -20.62 5.62 -33.55
N THR A 172 -20.52 4.29 -33.62
CA THR A 172 -19.29 3.60 -34.07
C THR A 172 -19.61 2.30 -34.78
N TYR A 173 -18.72 1.84 -35.65
CA TYR A 173 -18.81 0.51 -36.21
C TYR A 173 -18.30 -0.52 -35.21
N LEU A 174 -19.05 -1.61 -35.09
CA LEU A 174 -18.60 -2.77 -34.33
C LEU A 174 -17.42 -3.45 -35.02
N ARG A 175 -16.37 -3.81 -34.25
CA ARG A 175 -15.16 -4.44 -34.78
C ARG A 175 -15.44 -5.76 -35.51
N ASN A 176 -16.49 -6.49 -35.13
CA ASN A 176 -16.91 -7.74 -35.77
C ASN A 176 -17.85 -7.53 -36.97
N ASN A 177 -18.25 -6.30 -37.27
CA ASN A 177 -19.07 -5.99 -38.45
C ASN A 177 -18.18 -5.87 -39.69
N LYS A 178 -18.07 -6.95 -40.47
CA LYS A 178 -17.27 -6.98 -41.71
C LYS A 178 -17.85 -6.15 -42.85
N VAL A 179 -19.18 -5.95 -42.88
CA VAL A 179 -19.89 -5.30 -43.99
C VAL A 179 -20.10 -3.80 -43.72
N MET A 180 -19.88 -3.34 -42.47
CA MET A 180 -19.89 -1.91 -42.08
C MET A 180 -21.18 -1.14 -42.45
N LEU A 181 -22.32 -1.83 -42.48
CA LEU A 181 -23.61 -1.21 -42.86
C LEU A 181 -24.28 -0.45 -41.70
N TYR A 182 -24.06 -0.90 -40.46
CA TYR A 182 -24.78 -0.40 -39.29
C TYR A 182 -23.79 -0.01 -38.19
N LYS A 183 -24.09 1.13 -37.56
CA LYS A 183 -23.35 1.64 -36.41
C LYS A 183 -24.11 1.37 -35.11
N GLU A 184 -23.37 1.14 -34.04
CA GLU A 184 -23.91 1.08 -32.68
C GLU A 184 -23.77 2.45 -32.02
N LYS A 185 -24.78 2.84 -31.24
CA LYS A 185 -24.73 4.07 -30.44
C LYS A 185 -23.67 3.92 -29.35
N VAL A 186 -22.75 4.88 -29.27
CA VAL A 186 -21.77 4.93 -28.19
C VAL A 186 -22.44 5.53 -26.95
N PRO A 187 -22.41 4.82 -25.80
CA PRO A 187 -22.93 5.40 -24.57
C PRO A 187 -22.12 6.64 -24.18
N ASN A 188 -22.80 7.71 -23.79
CA ASN A 188 -22.17 8.97 -23.38
C ASN A 188 -22.99 9.71 -22.32
N ASP A 189 -23.84 8.98 -21.60
CA ASP A 189 -24.77 9.55 -20.62
C ASP A 189 -24.05 9.85 -19.30
N ASN A 190 -23.41 8.83 -18.70
CA ASN A 190 -22.75 8.93 -17.39
C ASN A 190 -21.48 8.08 -17.32
N PHE A 191 -20.53 8.50 -16.48
CA PHE A 191 -19.44 7.64 -16.03
C PHE A 191 -19.96 6.61 -15.04
N GLY A 192 -19.40 5.40 -15.07
CA GLY A 192 -19.56 4.40 -14.01
C GLY A 192 -18.49 4.60 -12.93
N LYS A 193 -18.03 3.50 -12.32
CA LYS A 193 -16.96 3.54 -11.33
C LYS A 193 -15.66 4.08 -11.94
N VAL A 194 -14.97 4.94 -11.20
CA VAL A 194 -13.65 5.48 -11.58
C VAL A 194 -12.69 5.27 -10.42
N VAL A 195 -11.44 4.94 -10.72
CA VAL A 195 -10.42 4.63 -9.71
C VAL A 195 -9.06 5.17 -10.14
N LEU A 196 -8.38 5.86 -9.22
CA LEU A 196 -6.99 6.30 -9.40
C LEU A 196 -5.99 5.16 -9.13
N GLY A 197 -4.86 5.15 -9.84
CA GLY A 197 -3.71 4.34 -9.46
C GLY A 197 -2.91 4.97 -8.32
N PHE A 198 -2.07 4.17 -7.63
CA PHE A 198 -1.27 4.64 -6.48
C PHE A 198 -0.26 5.76 -6.80
N THR A 199 0.16 5.90 -8.06
CA THR A 199 1.01 7.04 -8.49
C THR A 199 0.21 8.30 -8.83
N GLY A 200 -1.12 8.18 -8.92
CA GLY A 200 -2.03 9.24 -9.36
C GLY A 200 -1.97 9.56 -10.85
N GLN A 201 -1.10 8.91 -11.63
CA GLN A 201 -0.90 9.17 -13.07
C GLN A 201 -1.81 8.33 -13.99
N LYS A 202 -2.50 7.34 -13.42
CA LYS A 202 -3.40 6.45 -14.16
C LYS A 202 -4.79 6.51 -13.57
N VAL A 203 -5.79 6.44 -14.45
CA VAL A 203 -7.20 6.32 -14.07
C VAL A 203 -7.81 5.14 -14.80
N ALA A 204 -8.50 4.28 -14.06
CA ALA A 204 -9.43 3.30 -14.63
C ALA A 204 -10.84 3.91 -14.64
N ILE A 205 -11.49 3.86 -15.80
CA ILE A 205 -12.85 4.38 -16.01
C ILE A 205 -13.71 3.23 -16.49
N GLN A 206 -14.75 2.91 -15.71
CA GLN A 206 -15.82 2.04 -16.12
C GLN A 206 -16.93 2.88 -16.76
N GLN A 207 -17.50 2.38 -17.86
CA GLN A 207 -18.73 2.92 -18.40
C GLN A 207 -19.88 1.94 -18.18
N LEU A 208 -21.00 2.43 -17.64
CA LEU A 208 -22.21 1.64 -17.46
C LEU A 208 -22.89 1.47 -18.83
N MET A 209 -22.74 0.28 -19.43
CA MET A 209 -23.54 -0.19 -20.56
C MET A 209 -24.11 -1.58 -20.24
N LYS A 210 -24.94 -2.16 -21.14
CA LYS A 210 -25.27 -3.60 -21.11
C LYS A 210 -24.02 -4.51 -21.15
N LYS A 211 -22.86 -3.99 -21.58
CA LYS A 211 -21.54 -4.63 -21.49
C LYS A 211 -20.55 -3.67 -20.83
N MET A 212 -19.78 -4.15 -19.86
CA MET A 212 -18.79 -3.34 -19.12
C MET A 212 -17.55 -3.08 -19.99
N HIS A 213 -17.24 -1.81 -20.23
CA HIS A 213 -15.98 -1.39 -20.85
C HIS A 213 -15.12 -0.66 -19.82
N ILE A 214 -13.86 -1.09 -19.70
CA ILE A 214 -12.85 -0.49 -18.82
C ILE A 214 -11.81 0.20 -19.70
N PHE A 215 -11.59 1.49 -19.46
CA PHE A 215 -10.55 2.27 -20.11
C PHE A 215 -9.49 2.66 -19.10
N VAL A 216 -8.22 2.56 -19.47
CA VAL A 216 -7.10 3.09 -18.69
C VAL A 216 -6.62 4.36 -19.36
N TRP A 217 -6.71 5.47 -18.65
CA TRP A 217 -6.25 6.78 -19.10
C TRP A 217 -4.96 7.18 -18.39
N TYR A 218 -4.03 7.78 -19.13
CA TYR A 218 -2.78 8.33 -18.60
C TYR A 218 -2.93 9.85 -18.47
N ILE A 219 -2.61 10.38 -17.29
CA ILE A 219 -2.69 11.81 -16.95
C ILE A 219 -1.29 12.41 -16.98
#